data_AF-A0A6G1W274-F1
#
_entry.id   AF-A0A6G1W274-F1
#
_cell.length_a   1.000
_cell.length_b   1.000
_cell.length_c   1.000
_cell.angle_alpha   90.00
_cell.angle_beta   90.00
_cell.angle_gamma   90.00
#
_symmetry.space_group_name_H-M   'P 1'
#
loop_
_entity.id
_entity.type
_entity.pdbx_description
1 polymer ?
#
loop_
_entity_poly.entity_id
_entity_poly.type
_entity_poly.pdbx_seq_one_letter_code
_entity_poly.pdbx_strand_id
1 'polypeptide(L)'
;MSQKRRKLLHKKRYPLNQCALYKLTSKKKLSAILGVSLANIKSLCDNDRNYHLVEIEEEFNELTGKRKKARQANVPNFFLKKVHSRVHNLLSRIQTPGYAHGSIVARSYVTNALAHVESWEFLTMDVQDFFRSVKREFVYYFFKDAMFCSPDVAGILSNLLTYKGALAVGSPVSSLLSMWTCKEMFDRLDSLAIKNNLTFSTFVDDLTFSGLKIPASFHEEIESTCRRYGLSIRKDKTKFYKNGMPALITGVIVVSGGIEATYSRFRSIRKLSTILSEEGAHAVVNGKYAKRSLRGGLLEARRIGHISDSRLQSSGG
;
A
#
# COMPACT_ATOMS: atom_id res chain seq x y z
N MET A 1 13.19 3.17 10.38
CA MET A 1 13.16 2.45 9.07
C MET A 1 14.13 1.27 9.13
N SER A 2 13.78 0.11 8.56
CA SER A 2 14.69 -1.06 8.50
C SER A 2 15.88 -0.80 7.56
N GLN A 3 17.07 -1.29 7.92
CA GLN A 3 18.34 -1.17 7.18
C GLN A 3 18.23 -1.63 5.72
N LYS A 4 17.35 -2.61 5.44
CA LYS A 4 17.05 -3.12 4.09
C LYS A 4 16.30 -2.11 3.21
N ARG A 5 15.37 -1.33 3.79
CA ARG A 5 14.65 -0.24 3.09
C ARG A 5 15.59 0.92 2.74
N ARG A 6 16.56 1.24 3.61
CA ARG A 6 17.62 2.24 3.33
C ARG A 6 18.47 1.84 2.12
N LYS A 7 18.89 0.58 2.00
CA LYS A 7 19.65 0.10 0.82
C LYS A 7 18.86 0.19 -0.50
N LEU A 8 17.54 0.11 -0.47
CA LEU A 8 16.70 0.23 -1.67
C LEU A 8 16.52 1.68 -2.13
N LEU A 9 16.53 2.64 -1.21
CA LEU A 9 16.41 4.07 -1.53
C LEU A 9 17.57 4.58 -2.40
N HIS A 10 18.77 4.02 -2.23
CA HIS A 10 19.97 4.41 -2.98
C HIS A 10 20.18 3.65 -4.30
N LYS A 11 19.29 2.71 -4.66
CA LYS A 11 19.41 1.98 -5.93
C LYS A 11 18.69 2.74 -7.04
N LYS A 12 19.38 2.93 -8.16
CA LYS A 12 18.81 3.49 -9.40
C LYS A 12 17.53 2.72 -9.78
N ARG A 13 16.43 3.46 -9.93
CA ARG A 13 15.19 2.95 -10.51
C ARG A 13 15.33 2.82 -12.01
N TYR A 14 14.61 1.89 -12.59
CA TYR A 14 14.68 1.61 -14.02
C TYR A 14 13.29 1.47 -14.64
N PRO A 15 13.15 1.71 -15.95
CA PRO A 15 11.91 1.41 -16.67
C PRO A 15 11.60 -0.09 -16.64
N LEU A 16 10.32 -0.45 -16.83
CA LEU A 16 9.83 -1.83 -16.70
C LEU A 16 10.61 -2.84 -17.56
N ASN A 17 11.00 -2.45 -18.78
CA ASN A 17 11.75 -3.29 -19.72
C ASN A 17 13.18 -3.65 -19.29
N GLN A 18 13.71 -3.04 -18.22
CA GLN A 18 15.01 -3.35 -17.63
C GLN A 18 14.92 -4.26 -16.41
N CYS A 19 13.71 -4.67 -16.02
CA CYS A 19 13.55 -5.65 -14.94
C CYS A 19 14.10 -7.01 -15.35
N ALA A 20 14.78 -7.71 -14.44
CA ALA A 20 15.32 -9.05 -14.72
C ALA A 20 14.26 -10.09 -15.11
N LEU A 21 12.98 -9.84 -14.78
CA LEU A 21 11.85 -10.68 -15.15
C LEU A 21 11.27 -10.31 -16.53
N TYR A 22 11.71 -9.23 -17.16
CA TYR A 22 11.21 -8.80 -18.47
C TYR A 22 11.71 -9.72 -19.59
N LYS A 23 10.83 -10.10 -20.51
CA LYS A 23 11.10 -11.04 -21.61
C LYS A 23 11.72 -12.36 -21.15
N LEU A 24 11.31 -12.84 -19.97
CA LEU A 24 11.84 -14.08 -19.41
C LEU A 24 11.13 -15.30 -20.00
N THR A 25 11.87 -16.06 -20.82
CA THR A 25 11.31 -17.19 -21.59
C THR A 25 11.82 -18.57 -21.17
N SER A 26 12.74 -18.65 -20.21
CA SER A 26 13.40 -19.91 -19.83
C SER A 26 13.22 -20.21 -18.35
N LYS A 27 12.70 -21.40 -18.03
CA LYS A 27 12.61 -21.92 -16.65
C LYS A 27 13.98 -21.95 -15.97
N LYS A 28 15.06 -22.29 -16.69
CA LYS A 28 16.43 -22.30 -16.14
C LYS A 28 16.88 -20.89 -15.75
N LYS A 29 16.59 -19.88 -16.58
CA LYS A 29 16.87 -18.47 -16.24
C LYS A 29 16.01 -18.00 -15.05
N LEU A 30 14.73 -18.38 -15.00
CA LEU A 30 13.84 -18.10 -13.86
C LEU A 30 14.43 -18.64 -12.55
N SER A 31 14.86 -19.90 -12.55
CA SER A 31 15.51 -20.54 -11.41
C SER A 31 16.75 -19.76 -10.94
N ALA A 32 17.62 -19.35 -11.85
CA ALA A 32 18.79 -18.53 -11.53
C ALA A 32 18.42 -17.15 -10.96
N ILE A 33 17.41 -16.47 -11.55
CA ILE A 33 16.95 -15.15 -11.08
C ILE A 33 16.35 -15.23 -9.68
N LEU A 34 15.54 -16.26 -9.42
CA LEU A 34 14.90 -16.49 -8.13
C LEU A 34 15.89 -17.00 -7.06
N GLY A 35 16.99 -17.63 -7.48
CA GLY A 35 17.94 -18.29 -6.58
C GLY A 35 17.37 -19.57 -5.95
N VAL A 36 16.52 -20.29 -6.70
CA VAL A 36 15.83 -21.51 -6.26
C VAL A 36 15.89 -22.53 -7.38
N SER A 37 16.26 -23.78 -7.10
CA SER A 37 16.36 -24.84 -8.11
C SER A 37 15.02 -25.12 -8.79
N LEU A 38 15.05 -25.66 -10.02
CA LEU A 38 13.84 -26.03 -10.75
C LEU A 38 12.98 -27.06 -10.00
N ALA A 39 13.61 -28.03 -9.35
CA ALA A 39 12.92 -29.02 -8.52
C ALA A 39 12.18 -28.36 -7.34
N ASN A 40 12.82 -27.40 -6.67
CA ASN A 40 12.20 -26.67 -5.57
C ASN A 40 11.10 -25.73 -6.05
N ILE A 41 11.25 -25.09 -7.22
CA ILE A 41 10.17 -24.31 -7.84
C ILE A 41 8.94 -25.18 -8.09
N LYS A 42 9.13 -26.37 -8.67
CA LYS A 42 8.04 -27.32 -8.91
C LYS A 42 7.37 -27.74 -7.60
N SER A 43 8.16 -28.16 -6.61
CA SER A 43 7.66 -28.51 -5.28
C SER A 43 6.88 -27.37 -4.61
N LEU A 44 7.30 -26.11 -4.80
CA LEU A 44 6.57 -24.94 -4.28
C LEU A 44 5.28 -24.64 -5.06
N CYS A 45 5.19 -24.99 -6.34
CA CYS A 45 3.95 -24.83 -7.11
C CYS A 45 2.92 -25.90 -6.74
N ASP A 46 3.38 -27.11 -6.44
CA ASP A 46 2.52 -28.29 -6.28
C ASP A 46 2.09 -28.52 -4.81
N ASN A 47 2.43 -27.62 -3.89
CA ASN A 47 2.21 -27.81 -2.45
C ASN A 47 1.26 -26.78 -1.85
N ASP A 48 0.03 -27.21 -1.56
CA ASP A 48 -1.02 -26.41 -0.94
C ASP A 48 -0.74 -26.01 0.51
N ARG A 49 0.22 -26.67 1.18
CA ARG A 49 0.66 -26.37 2.55
C ARG A 49 1.72 -25.26 2.61
N ASN A 50 1.98 -24.56 1.51
CA ASN A 50 2.93 -23.46 1.48
C ASN A 50 2.45 -22.19 2.21
N TYR A 51 1.19 -22.16 2.63
CA TYR A 51 0.60 -21.05 3.37
C TYR A 51 0.06 -21.52 4.71
N HIS A 52 0.30 -20.70 5.72
CA HIS A 52 -0.28 -20.87 7.05
C HIS A 52 -1.40 -19.86 7.23
N LEU A 53 -2.58 -20.34 7.65
CA LEU A 53 -3.67 -19.48 8.07
C LEU A 53 -3.29 -18.87 9.42
N VAL A 54 -3.33 -17.55 9.50
CA VAL A 54 -3.12 -16.80 10.73
C VAL A 54 -4.37 -15.97 10.98
N GLU A 55 -5.02 -16.24 12.09
CA GLU A 55 -6.14 -15.43 12.57
C GLU A 55 -5.58 -14.25 13.34
N ILE A 56 -5.92 -13.05 12.88
CA ILE A 56 -5.59 -11.81 13.56
C ILE A 56 -6.85 -11.41 14.30
N GLU A 57 -6.81 -11.52 15.62
CA GLU A 57 -7.93 -11.18 16.49
C GLU A 57 -8.25 -9.67 16.45
N GLU A 58 -9.48 -9.34 16.85
CA GLU A 58 -9.85 -7.96 17.06
C GLU A 58 -9.06 -7.39 18.25
N GLU A 59 -8.48 -6.21 18.06
CA GLU A 59 -7.66 -5.57 19.08
C GLU A 59 -8.15 -4.13 19.29
N PHE A 60 -8.46 -3.77 20.54
CA PHE A 60 -8.68 -2.38 20.91
C PHE A 60 -7.38 -1.76 21.40
N ASN A 61 -6.91 -0.75 20.68
CA ASN A 61 -5.71 -0.02 21.05
C ASN A 61 -6.09 1.14 21.98
N GLU A 62 -5.87 0.97 23.28
CA GLU A 62 -6.23 1.98 24.29
C GLU A 62 -5.52 3.33 24.11
N LEU A 63 -4.31 3.31 23.55
CA LEU A 63 -3.51 4.53 23.31
C LEU A 63 -4.14 5.40 22.23
N THR A 64 -4.61 4.80 21.14
CA THR A 64 -5.17 5.50 19.98
C THR A 64 -6.70 5.59 20.04
N GLY A 65 -7.34 4.72 20.82
CA GLY A 65 -8.78 4.50 20.81
C GLY A 65 -9.30 3.78 19.58
N LYS A 66 -8.42 3.19 18.75
CA LYS A 66 -8.82 2.54 17.51
C LYS A 66 -9.04 1.05 17.73
N ARG A 67 -10.10 0.52 17.11
CA ARG A 67 -10.31 -0.92 16.96
C ARG A 67 -9.71 -1.40 15.64
N LYS A 68 -8.93 -2.46 15.73
CA LYS A 68 -8.45 -3.21 14.57
C LYS A 68 -9.34 -4.42 14.42
N LYS A 69 -10.14 -4.47 13.35
CA LYS A 69 -11.07 -5.58 13.10
C LYS A 69 -10.31 -6.91 12.94
N ALA A 70 -10.96 -7.99 13.36
CA ALA A 70 -10.47 -9.34 13.12
C ALA A 70 -10.33 -9.61 11.61
N ARG A 71 -9.29 -10.35 11.23
CA ARG A 71 -9.07 -10.76 9.83
C ARG A 71 -8.18 -11.99 9.73
N GLN A 72 -8.36 -12.73 8.65
CA GLN A 72 -7.50 -13.85 8.31
C GLN A 72 -6.40 -13.44 7.34
N ALA A 73 -5.16 -13.85 7.64
CA ALA A 73 -4.00 -13.73 6.77
C ALA A 73 -3.51 -15.11 6.33
N ASN A 74 -3.07 -15.22 5.08
CA ASN A 74 -2.44 -16.42 4.53
C ASN A 74 -0.95 -16.14 4.35
N VAL A 75 -0.16 -16.55 5.34
CA VAL A 75 1.27 -16.20 5.39
C VAL A 75 2.08 -17.29 4.69
N PRO A 76 2.90 -16.95 3.68
CA PRO A 76 3.75 -17.94 3.03
C PRO A 76 4.79 -18.48 4.01
N ASN A 77 5.06 -19.78 3.94
CA ASN A 77 6.12 -20.43 4.71
C ASN A 77 7.50 -19.83 4.39
N PHE A 78 8.52 -20.22 5.15
CA PHE A 78 9.86 -19.65 5.02
C PHE A 78 10.43 -19.72 3.59
N PHE A 79 10.25 -20.84 2.89
CA PHE A 79 10.78 -21.06 1.54
C PHE A 79 10.06 -20.19 0.51
N LEU A 80 8.72 -20.20 0.52
CA LEU A 80 7.93 -19.40 -0.41
C LEU A 80 8.09 -17.90 -0.14
N LYS A 81 8.20 -17.50 1.13
CA LYS A 81 8.48 -16.12 1.54
C LYS A 81 9.81 -15.59 0.99
N LYS A 82 10.83 -16.44 0.83
CA LYS A 82 12.09 -16.06 0.17
C LYS A 82 11.86 -15.73 -1.31
N VAL A 83 11.09 -16.56 -2.02
CA VAL A 83 10.70 -16.31 -3.42
C VAL A 83 9.92 -15.00 -3.54
N HIS A 84 8.89 -14.80 -2.71
CA HIS A 84 8.09 -13.57 -2.72
C HIS A 84 8.96 -12.34 -2.44
N SER A 85 9.85 -12.43 -1.46
CA SER A 85 10.78 -11.34 -1.12
C SER A 85 11.72 -11.04 -2.29
N ARG A 86 12.19 -12.07 -3.01
CA ARG A 86 13.04 -11.92 -4.19
C ARG A 86 12.30 -11.21 -5.31
N VAL A 87 11.09 -11.65 -5.65
CA VAL A 87 10.24 -10.98 -6.66
C VAL A 87 9.93 -9.54 -6.27
N HIS A 88 9.53 -9.29 -5.02
CA HIS A 88 9.31 -7.93 -4.51
C HIS A 88 10.54 -7.02 -4.72
N ASN A 89 11.75 -7.52 -4.42
CA ASN A 89 12.96 -6.73 -4.61
C ASN A 89 13.27 -6.42 -6.10
N LEU A 90 12.88 -7.30 -7.01
CA LEU A 90 13.04 -7.08 -8.46
C LEU A 90 12.02 -6.05 -8.96
N LEU A 91 10.76 -6.17 -8.55
CA LEU A 91 9.68 -5.27 -8.97
C LEU A 91 9.78 -3.89 -8.31
N SER A 92 10.26 -3.79 -7.06
CA SER A 92 10.32 -2.51 -6.31
C SER A 92 11.30 -1.48 -6.89
N ARG A 93 12.13 -1.89 -7.86
CA ARG A 93 13.08 -1.02 -8.56
C ARG A 93 12.53 -0.46 -9.87
N ILE A 94 11.38 -0.98 -10.33
CA ILE A 94 10.70 -0.46 -11.50
C ILE A 94 10.15 0.93 -11.18
N GLN A 95 10.26 1.86 -12.12
CA GLN A 95 9.62 3.19 -12.03
C GLN A 95 8.10 3.03 -11.98
N THR A 96 7.46 3.71 -11.03
CA THR A 96 6.01 3.58 -10.77
C THR A 96 5.26 4.84 -11.15
N PRO A 97 3.99 4.75 -11.61
CA PRO A 97 3.16 5.90 -11.96
C PRO A 97 3.03 6.93 -10.82
N GLY A 98 2.77 8.20 -11.15
CA GLY A 98 2.67 9.30 -10.17
C GLY A 98 1.69 9.01 -9.04
N TYR A 99 0.50 8.54 -9.38
CA TYR A 99 -0.63 8.29 -8.49
C TYR A 99 -0.41 7.18 -7.44
N ALA A 100 0.61 6.31 -7.57
CA ALA A 100 0.74 5.11 -6.73
C ALA A 100 1.61 5.33 -5.48
N HIS A 101 1.04 5.55 -4.30
CA HIS A 101 1.80 5.79 -3.07
C HIS A 101 1.97 4.55 -2.18
N GLY A 102 1.10 3.55 -2.34
CA GLY A 102 1.11 2.32 -1.56
C GLY A 102 2.25 1.37 -1.93
N SER A 103 3.00 0.88 -0.92
CA SER A 103 4.09 -0.09 -1.09
C SER A 103 5.25 0.32 -2.02
N ILE A 104 5.33 1.61 -2.38
CA ILE A 104 6.37 2.15 -3.24
C ILE A 104 7.51 2.74 -2.38
N VAL A 105 8.75 2.48 -2.77
CA VAL A 105 9.93 3.06 -2.12
C VAL A 105 9.84 4.59 -2.20
N ALA A 106 10.29 5.29 -1.15
CA ALA A 106 10.24 6.76 -1.04
C ALA A 106 8.83 7.41 -1.04
N ARG A 107 7.75 6.64 -1.21
CA ARG A 107 6.38 7.13 -1.00
C ARG A 107 5.85 6.63 0.34
N SER A 108 4.87 7.35 0.87
CA SER A 108 4.25 7.12 2.17
C SER A 108 2.81 7.64 2.17
N TYR A 109 2.07 7.29 3.22
CA TYR A 109 0.75 7.85 3.52
C TYR A 109 0.79 9.40 3.63
N VAL A 110 1.91 9.98 4.09
CA VAL A 110 2.11 11.44 4.10
C VAL A 110 2.23 11.98 2.67
N THR A 111 3.05 11.37 1.82
CA THR A 111 3.15 11.83 0.41
C THR A 111 1.84 11.64 -0.35
N ASN A 112 1.02 10.65 0.04
CA ASN A 112 -0.31 10.43 -0.52
C ASN A 112 -1.22 11.60 -0.15
N ALA A 113 -1.31 11.93 1.14
CA ALA A 113 -2.07 13.09 1.62
C ALA A 113 -1.61 14.41 0.98
N LEU A 114 -0.29 14.62 0.84
CA LEU A 114 0.28 15.82 0.22
C LEU A 114 -0.09 16.02 -1.24
N ALA A 115 -0.51 14.98 -1.96
CA ALA A 115 -0.98 15.12 -3.34
C ALA A 115 -2.31 15.91 -3.43
N HIS A 116 -3.04 16.05 -2.32
CA HIS A 116 -4.41 16.57 -2.31
C HIS A 116 -4.60 17.89 -1.55
N VAL A 117 -3.52 18.51 -1.04
CA VAL A 117 -3.63 19.70 -0.14
C VAL A 117 -4.18 20.97 -0.80
N GLU A 118 -4.12 21.07 -2.13
CA GLU A 118 -4.65 22.20 -2.90
C GLU A 118 -6.12 21.98 -3.31
N SER A 119 -6.80 20.98 -2.75
CA SER A 119 -8.17 20.60 -3.12
C SER A 119 -9.22 21.09 -2.13
N TRP A 120 -10.45 21.23 -2.62
CA TRP A 120 -11.61 21.72 -1.86
C TRP A 120 -12.64 20.63 -1.57
N GLU A 121 -12.81 19.70 -2.51
CA GLU A 121 -13.64 18.51 -2.36
C GLU A 121 -12.78 17.24 -2.48
N PHE A 122 -13.17 16.21 -1.72
CA PHE A 122 -12.46 14.93 -1.67
C PHE A 122 -13.45 13.76 -1.72
N LEU A 123 -13.06 12.71 -2.42
CA LEU A 123 -13.72 11.40 -2.43
C LEU A 123 -12.69 10.34 -2.08
N THR A 124 -12.88 9.70 -0.93
CA THR A 124 -12.06 8.56 -0.50
C THR A 124 -12.86 7.28 -0.59
N MET A 125 -12.29 6.22 -1.16
CA MET A 125 -12.95 4.93 -1.39
C MET A 125 -11.99 3.79 -1.05
N ASP A 126 -12.52 2.64 -0.66
CA ASP A 126 -11.75 1.43 -0.31
C ASP A 126 -12.21 0.28 -1.22
N VAL A 127 -11.27 -0.44 -1.81
CA VAL A 127 -11.61 -1.63 -2.61
C VAL A 127 -11.86 -2.82 -1.68
N GLN A 128 -13.04 -3.43 -1.81
CA GLN A 128 -13.45 -4.55 -0.98
C GLN A 128 -12.57 -5.79 -1.22
N ASP A 129 -12.06 -6.34 -0.12
CA ASP A 129 -11.28 -7.58 -0.06
C ASP A 129 -10.15 -7.63 -1.10
N PHE A 130 -9.52 -6.48 -1.35
CA PHE A 130 -8.69 -6.22 -2.52
C PHE A 130 -7.77 -7.38 -2.92
N PHE A 131 -6.91 -7.88 -2.02
CA PHE A 131 -5.99 -8.97 -2.37
C PHE A 131 -6.70 -10.28 -2.75
N ARG A 132 -7.82 -10.62 -2.10
CA ARG A 132 -8.62 -11.82 -2.41
C ARG A 132 -9.40 -11.65 -3.73
N SER A 133 -9.64 -10.41 -4.13
CA SER A 133 -10.30 -10.05 -5.38
C SER A 133 -9.31 -9.96 -6.56
N VAL A 134 -8.02 -9.68 -6.32
CA VAL A 134 -6.97 -9.77 -7.36
C VAL A 134 -6.65 -11.23 -7.64
N LYS A 135 -7.23 -11.75 -8.73
CA LYS A 135 -7.12 -13.16 -9.11
C LYS A 135 -5.78 -13.51 -9.75
N ARG A 136 -5.47 -14.81 -9.74
CA ARG A 136 -4.26 -15.38 -10.35
C ARG A 136 -4.16 -15.03 -11.83
N GLU A 137 -5.28 -14.92 -12.53
CA GLU A 137 -5.31 -14.57 -13.95
C GLU A 137 -4.72 -13.19 -14.18
N PHE A 138 -4.97 -12.21 -13.30
CA PHE A 138 -4.37 -10.87 -13.40
C PHE A 138 -2.85 -10.90 -13.16
N VAL A 139 -2.39 -11.76 -12.25
CA VAL A 139 -0.95 -11.99 -12.04
C VAL A 139 -0.33 -12.64 -13.28
N TYR A 140 -1.00 -13.62 -13.87
CA TYR A 140 -0.57 -14.28 -15.09
C TYR A 140 -0.43 -13.31 -16.26
N TYR A 141 -1.47 -12.51 -16.54
CA TYR A 141 -1.46 -11.52 -17.64
C TYR A 141 -0.46 -10.40 -17.41
N PHE A 142 -0.23 -9.97 -16.16
CA PHE A 142 0.87 -9.05 -15.87
C PHE A 142 2.22 -9.61 -16.32
N PHE A 143 2.52 -10.88 -15.99
CA PHE A 143 3.79 -11.48 -16.42
C PHE A 143 3.82 -11.80 -17.92
N LYS A 144 2.72 -12.26 -18.50
CA LYS A 144 2.65 -12.63 -19.91
C LYS A 144 2.69 -11.40 -20.82
N ASP A 145 1.83 -10.42 -20.58
CA ASP A 145 1.54 -9.35 -21.53
C ASP A 145 2.34 -8.09 -21.21
N ALA A 146 2.41 -7.67 -19.95
CA ALA A 146 3.18 -6.46 -19.58
C ALA A 146 4.70 -6.75 -19.45
N MET A 147 5.06 -7.91 -18.92
CA MET A 147 6.47 -8.31 -18.76
C MET A 147 6.99 -9.15 -19.93
N PHE A 148 6.14 -9.55 -20.89
CA PHE A 148 6.51 -10.37 -22.06
C PHE A 148 7.18 -11.71 -21.71
N CYS A 149 6.86 -12.30 -20.55
CA CYS A 149 7.32 -13.65 -20.22
C CYS A 149 6.66 -14.69 -21.12
N SER A 150 7.32 -15.83 -21.31
CA SER A 150 6.67 -16.97 -21.96
C SER A 150 5.48 -17.49 -21.12
N PRO A 151 4.44 -18.10 -21.75
CA PRO A 151 3.25 -18.57 -21.05
C PRO A 151 3.54 -19.52 -19.87
N ASP A 152 4.55 -20.38 -19.99
CA ASP A 152 4.96 -21.31 -18.93
C ASP A 152 5.63 -20.60 -17.74
N VAL A 153 6.48 -19.59 -18.00
CA VAL A 153 7.11 -18.76 -16.96
C VAL A 153 6.07 -17.92 -16.24
N ALA A 154 5.15 -17.29 -16.98
CA ALA A 154 4.03 -16.56 -16.40
C ALA A 154 3.14 -17.46 -15.53
N GLY A 155 2.86 -18.69 -16.01
CA GLY A 155 2.15 -19.72 -15.24
C GLY A 155 2.83 -20.02 -13.91
N ILE A 156 4.13 -20.32 -13.93
CA ILE A 156 4.91 -20.62 -12.72
C ILE A 156 4.89 -19.44 -11.75
N LEU A 157 5.16 -18.22 -12.23
CA LEU A 157 5.17 -17.03 -11.37
C LEU A 157 3.80 -16.76 -10.75
N SER A 158 2.71 -16.91 -11.52
CA SER A 158 1.36 -16.74 -11.00
C SER A 158 1.00 -17.79 -9.94
N ASN A 159 1.43 -19.06 -10.12
CA ASN A 159 1.24 -20.12 -9.12
C ASN A 159 2.00 -19.82 -7.83
N LEU A 160 3.28 -19.44 -7.95
CA LEU A 160 4.10 -19.15 -6.77
C LEU A 160 3.55 -17.97 -5.98
N LEU A 161 3.06 -16.92 -6.65
CA LEU A 161 2.75 -15.63 -6.03
C LEU A 161 1.29 -15.50 -5.57
N THR A 162 0.47 -16.54 -5.77
CA THR A 162 -0.93 -16.58 -5.36
C THR A 162 -1.20 -17.74 -4.40
N TYR A 163 -2.35 -17.67 -3.73
CA TYR A 163 -2.90 -18.70 -2.87
C TYR A 163 -4.38 -18.84 -3.17
N LYS A 164 -4.85 -20.08 -3.41
CA LYS A 164 -6.26 -20.36 -3.74
C LYS A 164 -6.82 -19.43 -4.84
N GLY A 165 -6.02 -19.19 -5.87
CA GLY A 165 -6.42 -18.40 -7.04
C GLY A 165 -6.40 -16.87 -6.86
N ALA A 166 -5.86 -16.33 -5.76
CA ALA A 166 -5.78 -14.88 -5.55
C ALA A 166 -4.50 -14.45 -4.80
N LEU A 167 -4.23 -13.15 -4.72
CA LEU A 167 -3.11 -12.66 -3.90
C LEU A 167 -3.34 -12.97 -2.41
N ALA A 168 -2.29 -13.46 -1.75
CA ALA A 168 -2.36 -13.81 -0.34
C ALA A 168 -2.19 -12.57 0.56
N VAL A 169 -3.08 -12.42 1.55
CA VAL A 169 -2.94 -11.43 2.63
C VAL A 169 -1.76 -11.83 3.53
N GLY A 170 -0.76 -10.96 3.71
CA GLY A 170 0.42 -11.25 4.54
C GLY A 170 1.64 -11.72 3.74
N SER A 171 1.51 -11.93 2.43
CA SER A 171 2.65 -12.13 1.54
C SER A 171 3.41 -10.79 1.32
N PRO A 172 4.75 -10.80 1.33
CA PRO A 172 5.55 -9.58 1.21
C PRO A 172 5.54 -8.97 -0.20
N VAL A 173 5.04 -9.70 -1.22
CA VAL A 173 4.98 -9.23 -2.61
C VAL A 173 3.59 -8.71 -2.98
N SER A 174 2.53 -9.16 -2.28
CA SER A 174 1.14 -8.93 -2.69
C SER A 174 0.79 -7.46 -2.86
N SER A 175 1.20 -6.60 -1.92
CA SER A 175 0.84 -5.17 -1.98
C SER A 175 1.52 -4.40 -3.11
N LEU A 176 2.74 -4.79 -3.51
CA LEU A 176 3.40 -4.19 -4.67
C LEU A 176 2.88 -4.81 -5.98
N LEU A 177 2.67 -6.12 -5.97
CA LEU A 177 2.20 -6.86 -7.14
C LEU A 177 0.76 -6.44 -7.50
N SER A 178 -0.12 -6.21 -6.53
CA SER A 178 -1.49 -5.76 -6.77
C SER A 178 -1.55 -4.44 -7.55
N MET A 179 -0.59 -3.53 -7.30
CA MET A 179 -0.48 -2.28 -8.06
C MET A 179 -0.17 -2.56 -9.54
N TRP A 180 0.78 -3.47 -9.80
CA TRP A 180 1.17 -3.84 -11.16
C TRP A 180 0.09 -4.62 -11.90
N THR A 181 -0.57 -5.56 -11.23
CA THR A 181 -1.63 -6.38 -11.83
C THR A 181 -2.90 -5.58 -12.12
N CYS A 182 -3.19 -4.56 -11.31
CA CYS A 182 -4.34 -3.67 -11.49
C CYS A 182 -3.96 -2.35 -12.17
N LYS A 183 -2.77 -2.25 -12.78
CA LYS A 183 -2.23 -0.98 -13.29
C LYS A 183 -3.17 -0.35 -14.32
N GLU A 184 -3.70 -1.12 -15.26
CA GLU A 184 -4.61 -0.60 -16.28
C GLU A 184 -5.90 0.00 -15.69
N MET A 185 -6.45 -0.62 -14.64
CA MET A 185 -7.58 -0.05 -13.92
C MET A 185 -7.20 1.29 -13.30
N PHE A 186 -6.06 1.35 -12.61
CA PHE A 186 -5.59 2.58 -11.99
C PHE A 186 -5.26 3.67 -13.03
N ASP A 187 -4.68 3.33 -14.18
CA ASP A 187 -4.43 4.27 -15.28
C ASP A 187 -5.77 4.84 -15.82
N ARG A 188 -6.82 4.02 -15.90
CA ARG A 188 -8.17 4.48 -16.29
C ARG A 188 -8.79 5.40 -15.25
N LEU A 189 -8.62 5.10 -13.95
CA LEU A 189 -9.08 5.96 -12.87
C LEU A 189 -8.34 7.31 -12.85
N ASP A 190 -7.03 7.29 -13.10
CA ASP A 190 -6.20 8.48 -13.23
C ASP A 190 -6.65 9.33 -14.43
N SER A 191 -6.84 8.70 -15.58
CA SER A 191 -7.35 9.38 -16.79
C SER A 191 -8.74 9.99 -16.58
N LEU A 192 -9.62 9.28 -15.87
CA LEU A 192 -10.95 9.75 -15.51
C LEU A 192 -10.87 10.96 -14.55
N ALA A 193 -9.95 10.95 -13.58
CA ALA A 193 -9.72 12.07 -12.68
C ALA A 193 -9.21 13.30 -13.46
N ILE A 194 -8.19 13.13 -14.31
CA ILE A 194 -7.63 14.19 -15.15
C ILE A 194 -8.71 14.84 -16.02
N LYS A 195 -9.56 14.03 -16.67
CA LYS A 195 -10.68 14.52 -17.49
C LYS A 195 -11.64 15.44 -16.72
N ASN A 196 -11.76 15.24 -15.41
CA ASN A 196 -12.64 16.01 -14.54
C ASN A 196 -11.88 17.08 -13.73
N ASN A 197 -10.61 17.38 -14.07
CA ASN A 197 -9.74 18.29 -13.32
C ASN A 197 -9.56 17.89 -11.85
N LEU A 198 -9.46 16.58 -11.60
CA LEU A 198 -9.24 15.99 -10.29
C LEU A 198 -7.85 15.35 -10.20
N THR A 199 -7.28 15.38 -9.00
CA THR A 199 -6.09 14.62 -8.64
C THR A 199 -6.51 13.24 -8.14
N PHE A 200 -5.89 12.19 -8.68
CA PHE A 200 -6.02 10.82 -8.19
C PHE A 200 -4.74 10.33 -7.50
N SER A 201 -4.91 9.61 -6.40
CA SER A 201 -3.87 8.79 -5.79
C SER A 201 -4.42 7.49 -5.23
N THR A 202 -3.55 6.50 -5.07
CA THR A 202 -3.87 5.26 -4.37
C THR A 202 -2.79 4.86 -3.37
N PHE A 203 -3.24 4.42 -2.21
CA PHE A 203 -2.42 3.76 -1.20
C PHE A 203 -2.84 2.30 -1.04
N VAL A 204 -2.42 1.48 -2.01
CA VAL A 204 -2.81 0.06 -2.12
C VAL A 204 -4.28 -0.08 -2.53
N ASP A 205 -5.19 -0.30 -1.58
CA ASP A 205 -6.63 -0.48 -1.76
C ASP A 205 -7.43 0.81 -1.49
N ASP A 206 -6.81 1.77 -0.80
CA ASP A 206 -7.38 3.10 -0.59
C ASP A 206 -7.22 3.92 -1.88
N LEU A 207 -8.33 4.44 -2.40
CA LEU A 207 -8.41 5.36 -3.53
C LEU A 207 -8.77 6.75 -3.01
N THR A 208 -8.10 7.78 -3.51
CA THR A 208 -8.39 9.17 -3.16
C THR A 208 -8.46 10.01 -4.42
N PHE A 209 -9.56 10.73 -4.57
CA PHE A 209 -9.79 11.70 -5.62
C PHE A 209 -10.05 13.07 -4.97
N SER A 210 -9.53 14.14 -5.54
CA SER A 210 -9.75 15.48 -5.00
C SER A 210 -9.64 16.56 -6.06
N GLY A 211 -10.25 17.71 -5.82
CA GLY A 211 -10.11 18.88 -6.68
C GLY A 211 -11.01 20.01 -6.20
N LEU A 212 -11.30 20.98 -7.07
CA LEU A 212 -12.20 22.09 -6.73
C LEU A 212 -13.66 21.62 -6.57
N LYS A 213 -14.10 20.74 -7.46
CA LYS A 213 -15.46 20.20 -7.49
C LYS A 213 -15.47 18.78 -8.03
N ILE A 214 -16.09 17.85 -7.30
CA ILE A 214 -16.30 16.49 -7.76
C ILE A 214 -17.69 16.39 -8.40
N PRO A 215 -17.80 15.96 -9.68
CA PRO A 215 -19.08 15.77 -10.35
C PRO A 215 -19.96 14.74 -9.65
N ALA A 216 -21.28 14.90 -9.74
CA ALA A 216 -22.23 13.99 -9.09
C ALA A 216 -22.13 12.54 -9.60
N SER A 217 -21.90 12.34 -10.90
CA SER A 217 -21.77 11.03 -11.54
C SER A 217 -20.43 10.33 -11.26
N PHE A 218 -19.43 11.06 -10.76
CA PHE A 218 -18.05 10.60 -10.71
C PHE A 218 -17.88 9.32 -9.87
N HIS A 219 -18.66 9.19 -8.79
CA HIS A 219 -18.69 8.00 -7.95
C HIS A 219 -19.09 6.74 -8.75
N GLU A 220 -20.15 6.83 -9.54
CA GLU A 220 -20.69 5.71 -10.32
C GLU A 220 -19.73 5.32 -11.45
N GLU A 221 -19.03 6.29 -12.04
CA GLU A 221 -18.00 6.05 -13.05
C GLU A 221 -16.79 5.29 -12.48
N ILE A 222 -16.39 5.60 -11.24
CA ILE A 222 -15.34 4.85 -10.52
C ILE A 222 -15.83 3.43 -10.22
N GLU A 223 -17.02 3.27 -9.64
CA GLU A 223 -17.57 1.95 -9.33
C GLU A 223 -17.71 1.08 -10.59
N SER A 224 -18.21 1.65 -11.69
CA SER A 224 -18.30 0.99 -13.00
C SER A 224 -16.91 0.56 -13.49
N THR A 225 -15.92 1.42 -13.36
CA THR A 225 -14.54 1.11 -13.75
C THR A 225 -13.97 -0.04 -12.92
N CYS A 226 -14.09 -0.02 -11.59
CA CYS A 226 -13.64 -1.12 -10.75
C CYS A 226 -14.37 -2.44 -11.06
N ARG A 227 -15.69 -2.38 -11.28
CA ARG A 227 -16.52 -3.56 -11.57
C ARG A 227 -16.09 -4.26 -12.87
N ARG A 228 -15.69 -3.51 -13.90
CA ARG A 228 -15.13 -4.08 -15.16
C ARG A 228 -13.86 -4.91 -14.94
N TYR A 229 -13.12 -4.63 -13.87
CA TYR A 229 -11.93 -5.40 -13.47
C TYR A 229 -12.24 -6.42 -12.36
N GLY A 230 -13.53 -6.73 -12.11
CA GLY A 230 -13.93 -7.70 -11.09
C GLY A 230 -13.71 -7.23 -9.64
N LEU A 231 -13.60 -5.92 -9.43
CA LEU A 231 -13.37 -5.31 -8.12
C LEU A 231 -14.61 -4.52 -7.68
N SER A 232 -14.91 -4.55 -6.38
CA SER A 232 -16.05 -3.84 -5.79
C SER A 232 -15.57 -2.79 -4.80
N ILE A 233 -16.29 -1.68 -4.70
CA ILE A 233 -16.03 -0.62 -3.73
C ILE A 233 -16.81 -0.91 -2.44
N ARG A 234 -16.14 -0.67 -1.30
CA ARG A 234 -16.72 -0.82 0.02
C ARG A 234 -17.52 0.44 0.39
N LYS A 235 -18.85 0.34 0.30
CA LYS A 235 -19.79 1.44 0.56
C LYS A 235 -19.63 2.07 1.95
N ASP A 236 -19.41 1.28 3.00
CA ASP A 236 -19.26 1.79 4.38
C ASP A 236 -17.98 2.60 4.61
N LYS A 237 -17.01 2.51 3.70
CA LYS A 237 -15.76 3.28 3.74
C LYS A 237 -15.66 4.35 2.65
N THR A 238 -16.64 4.46 1.77
CA THR A 238 -16.72 5.58 0.84
C THR A 238 -17.09 6.85 1.60
N LYS A 239 -16.32 7.91 1.42
CA LYS A 239 -16.58 9.21 2.07
C LYS A 239 -16.41 10.35 1.09
N PHE A 240 -17.35 11.28 1.17
CA PHE A 240 -17.33 12.56 0.48
C PHE A 240 -17.09 13.68 1.47
N TYR A 241 -16.09 14.50 1.18
CA TYR A 241 -15.78 15.72 1.90
C TYR A 241 -16.04 16.89 0.94
N LYS A 242 -16.98 17.76 1.29
CA LYS A 242 -17.42 18.89 0.45
C LYS A 242 -17.17 20.21 1.17
N ASN A 243 -17.24 21.32 0.43
CA ASN A 243 -17.22 22.68 0.99
C ASN A 243 -16.00 22.94 1.89
N GLY A 244 -14.82 22.44 1.51
CA GLY A 244 -13.57 22.69 2.24
C GLY A 244 -13.43 21.92 3.55
N MET A 245 -14.31 20.95 3.81
CA MET A 245 -14.19 20.11 5.00
C MET A 245 -12.85 19.36 5.02
N PRO A 246 -12.16 19.30 6.17
CA PRO A 246 -10.94 18.51 6.32
C PRO A 246 -11.17 17.04 5.98
N ALA A 247 -10.27 16.45 5.17
CA ALA A 247 -10.38 15.07 4.71
C ALA A 247 -9.39 14.16 5.44
N LEU A 248 -9.83 12.97 5.88
CA LEU A 248 -8.94 11.97 6.45
C LEU A 248 -8.38 11.07 5.34
N ILE A 249 -7.15 11.33 4.90
CA ILE A 249 -6.48 10.56 3.85
C ILE A 249 -5.38 9.70 4.45
N THR A 250 -5.55 8.37 4.43
CA THR A 250 -4.55 7.38 4.89
C THR A 250 -3.98 7.65 6.29
N GLY A 251 -4.82 8.16 7.21
CA GLY A 251 -4.43 8.44 8.59
C GLY A 251 -3.81 9.82 8.84
N VAL A 252 -3.85 10.72 7.87
CA VAL A 252 -3.47 12.15 7.97
C VAL A 252 -4.68 13.00 7.63
N ILE A 253 -4.87 14.10 8.35
CA ILE A 253 -5.92 15.06 8.02
C ILE A 253 -5.36 16.02 6.98
N VAL A 254 -6.06 16.20 5.87
CA VAL A 254 -5.76 17.20 4.85
C VAL A 254 -6.70 18.38 5.06
N VAL A 255 -6.11 19.56 5.19
CA VAL A 255 -6.79 20.86 5.29
C VAL A 255 -6.32 21.73 4.12
N SER A 256 -7.04 22.81 3.83
CA SER A 256 -6.65 23.72 2.75
C SER A 256 -5.21 24.22 2.97
N GLY A 257 -4.32 23.94 2.02
CA GLY A 257 -2.91 24.33 2.03
C GLY A 257 -1.98 23.51 2.94
N GLY A 258 -2.48 22.49 3.65
CA GLY A 258 -1.69 21.82 4.69
C GLY A 258 -2.13 20.41 5.10
N ILE A 259 -1.40 19.85 6.05
CA ILE A 259 -1.69 18.54 6.64
C ILE A 259 -1.55 18.56 8.16
N GLU A 260 -2.40 17.79 8.82
CA GLU A 260 -2.44 17.70 10.28
C GLU A 260 -2.42 16.26 10.77
N ALA A 261 -1.89 16.08 11.99
CA ALA A 261 -1.94 14.81 12.68
C ALA A 261 -3.34 14.55 13.25
N THR A 262 -3.83 13.31 13.16
CA THR A 262 -5.15 12.96 13.71
C THR A 262 -5.23 13.13 15.22
N TYR A 263 -6.43 13.40 15.75
CA TYR A 263 -6.68 13.40 17.20
C TYR A 263 -6.19 12.12 17.90
N SER A 264 -6.43 10.95 17.29
CA SER A 264 -5.97 9.67 17.82
C SER A 264 -4.47 9.63 18.07
N ARG A 265 -3.69 10.37 17.26
CA ARG A 265 -2.24 10.48 17.42
C ARG A 265 -1.86 11.30 18.65
N PHE A 266 -2.48 12.47 18.81
CA PHE A 266 -2.27 13.31 19.97
C PHE A 266 -2.72 12.62 21.26
N ARG A 267 -3.84 11.88 21.22
CA ARG A 267 -4.30 11.05 22.33
C ARG A 267 -3.25 10.04 22.79
N SER A 268 -2.62 9.33 21.85
CA SER A 268 -1.58 8.36 22.17
C SER A 268 -0.34 9.02 22.78
N ILE A 269 0.08 10.17 22.26
CA ILE A 269 1.20 10.94 22.80
C ILE A 269 0.91 11.37 24.24
N ARG A 270 -0.28 11.94 24.51
CA ARG A 270 -0.68 12.36 25.86
C ARG A 270 -0.69 11.19 26.84
N LYS A 271 -1.38 10.09 26.50
CA LYS A 271 -1.44 8.89 27.35
C LYS A 271 -0.05 8.33 27.65
N LEU A 272 0.81 8.20 26.64
CA LEU A 272 2.17 7.72 26.85
C LEU A 272 3.01 8.68 27.70
N SER A 273 2.79 9.99 27.58
CA SER A 273 3.46 10.99 28.42
C SER A 273 3.05 10.84 29.89
N THR A 274 1.75 10.67 30.15
CA THR A 274 1.18 10.47 31.50
C THR A 274 1.72 9.20 32.15
N ILE A 275 1.70 8.06 31.45
CA ILE A 275 2.25 6.78 31.95
C ILE A 275 3.73 6.95 32.35
N LEU A 276 4.51 7.66 31.54
CA LEU A 276 5.93 7.86 31.81
C LEU A 276 6.22 8.88 32.93
N SER A 277 5.27 9.75 33.26
CA SER A 277 5.39 10.70 34.38
C SER A 277 4.91 10.13 35.71
N GLU A 278 3.90 9.25 35.70
CA GLU A 278 3.28 8.69 36.92
C GLU A 278 4.05 7.46 37.47
N GLU A 279 4.63 6.61 36.62
CA GLU A 279 5.26 5.34 37.02
C GLU A 279 6.79 5.42 37.24
N GLY A 280 7.29 6.43 37.96
CA GLY A 280 8.74 6.66 38.19
C GLY A 280 9.63 5.39 38.18
N ALA A 281 10.65 5.37 37.31
CA ALA A 281 11.75 4.39 37.18
C ALA A 281 11.44 2.87 37.16
N HIS A 282 10.21 2.38 37.40
CA HIS A 282 9.91 0.97 37.64
C HIS A 282 9.24 0.21 36.49
N ALA A 283 9.02 0.84 35.33
CA ALA A 283 8.61 0.12 34.11
C ALA A 283 9.78 -0.66 33.47
N VAL A 284 10.41 -1.56 34.23
CA VAL A 284 11.42 -2.50 33.75
C VAL A 284 10.69 -3.55 32.92
N VAL A 285 10.85 -3.46 31.59
CA VAL A 285 10.32 -4.28 30.47
C VAL A 285 9.40 -3.48 29.52
N ASN A 286 8.43 -2.69 30.00
CA ASN A 286 7.54 -1.88 29.13
C ASN A 286 7.99 -0.42 28.90
N GLY A 287 8.83 0.15 29.75
CA GLY A 287 9.26 1.55 29.65
C GLY A 287 10.08 1.87 28.40
N LYS A 288 10.89 0.92 27.90
CA LYS A 288 11.68 1.11 26.68
C LYS A 288 10.81 1.13 25.42
N TYR A 289 9.78 0.29 25.36
CA TYR A 289 8.81 0.29 24.27
C TYR A 289 7.96 1.57 24.31
N ALA A 290 7.43 1.94 25.48
CA ALA A 290 6.65 3.15 25.67
C ALA A 290 7.44 4.41 25.28
N LYS A 291 8.68 4.57 25.77
CA LYS A 291 9.59 5.67 25.39
C LYS A 291 9.86 5.71 23.89
N ARG A 292 10.10 4.55 23.25
CA ARG A 292 10.33 4.46 21.80
C ARG A 292 9.08 4.85 21.01
N SER A 293 7.92 4.40 21.45
CA SER A 293 6.62 4.70 20.83
C SER A 293 6.29 6.18 20.95
N LEU A 294 6.46 6.78 22.14
CA LEU A 294 6.26 8.21 22.38
C LEU A 294 7.20 9.05 21.52
N ARG A 295 8.50 8.73 21.52
CA ARG A 295 9.50 9.41 20.67
C ARG A 295 9.13 9.33 19.19
N GLY A 296 8.68 8.15 18.73
CA GLY A 296 8.20 7.96 17.36
C GLY A 296 6.98 8.84 17.03
N GLY A 297 5.99 8.87 17.93
CA GLY A 297 4.79 9.69 17.79
C GLY A 297 5.11 11.19 17.74
N LEU A 298 5.96 11.68 18.65
CA LEU A 298 6.39 13.09 18.69
C LEU A 298 7.16 13.49 17.44
N LEU A 299 8.10 12.66 16.98
CA LEU A 299 8.87 12.94 15.75
C LEU A 299 7.96 13.02 14.52
N GLU A 300 6.95 12.15 14.45
CA GLU A 300 6.01 12.16 13.35
C GLU A 300 5.09 13.40 13.40
N ALA A 301 4.55 13.75 14.57
CA ALA A 301 3.72 14.94 14.75
C ALA A 301 4.49 16.22 14.40
N ARG A 302 5.74 16.34 14.87
CA ARG A 302 6.63 17.46 14.50
C ARG A 302 6.91 17.51 13.01
N ARG A 303 7.14 16.36 12.37
CA ARG A 303 7.37 16.30 10.92
C ARG A 303 6.15 16.79 10.14
N ILE A 304 4.94 16.39 10.54
CA ILE A 304 3.70 16.84 9.90
C ILE A 304 3.53 18.35 10.10
N GLY A 305 3.75 18.86 11.32
CA GLY A 305 3.72 20.30 11.61
C GLY A 305 4.69 21.11 10.76
N HIS A 306 5.97 20.73 10.73
CA HIS A 306 6.98 21.41 9.90
C HIS A 306 6.63 21.43 8.40
N ILE A 307 6.06 20.33 7.87
CA ILE A 307 5.63 20.30 6.46
C ILE A 307 4.50 21.30 6.23
N SER A 308 3.54 21.38 7.14
CA SER A 308 2.45 22.35 7.07
C SER A 308 2.96 23.79 7.13
N ASP A 309 3.83 24.11 8.09
CA ASP A 309 4.38 25.45 8.28
C ASP A 309 5.19 25.92 7.06
N SER A 310 6.03 25.04 6.50
CA SER A 310 6.83 25.35 5.30
C SER A 310 5.99 25.64 4.06
N ARG A 311 4.79 25.06 3.97
CA ARG A 311 3.86 25.31 2.85
C ARG A 311 3.12 26.63 3.02
N LEU A 312 2.65 26.94 4.22
CA LEU A 312 2.01 28.23 4.49
C LEU A 312 2.95 29.42 4.22
N GLN A 313 4.25 29.26 4.47
CA GLN A 313 5.24 30.29 4.15
C GLN A 313 5.55 30.44 2.65
N SER A 314 5.28 29.42 1.83
CA SER A 314 5.52 29.45 0.37
C SER A 314 4.30 29.83 -0.46
N SER A 315 3.09 29.73 0.11
CA SER A 315 1.84 30.19 -0.52
C SER A 315 1.47 31.64 -0.18
N GLY A 316 2.22 32.29 0.72
CA GLY A 316 2.04 33.69 1.12
C GLY A 316 3.01 34.69 0.47
N GLY A 317 3.69 34.31 -0.62
CA GLY A 317 4.65 35.12 -1.38
C GLY A 317 4.24 35.35 -2.82
#